data_AF-A0A967HK09-F1
#
_entry.id   AF-A0A967HK09-F1
#
_cell.length_a   1.000
_cell.length_b   1.000
_cell.length_c   1.000
_cell.angle_alpha   90.00
_cell.angle_beta   90.00
_cell.angle_gamma   90.00
#
_symmetry.space_group_name_H-M   'P 1'
#
loop_
_entity.id
_entity.type
_entity.pdbx_description
1 polymer ?
#
loop_
_entity_poly.entity_id
_entity_poly.type
_entity_poly.pdbx_seq_one_letter_code
_entity_poly.pdbx_strand_id
1 'polypeptide(L)'
;MLPRVVRFFTESWGLKLAALALAILAWMAVRAGAPEQATFRNRPVEVDLRDPDWRLQGDPEPPVVNVTVRGSTAELMDLTRSPPRIVMPVEQVNDSTEVRVVPLQWVQFPPGLSLGEARVVELRPDTIRLHYQRLDVRTLPVQVRTRGDLPDGLSLARPINTNPGAVEVRGPPDALLGLDSVPLMPVDLSGLRATTNVPAAVDSAALGDVLVEPREVNVILRVVPADSQPGLGSDSAPSPPS
;
A
#
# COMPACT_ATOMS: atom_id res chain seq x y z
N MET A 1 -54.69 -31.94 57.94
CA MET A 1 -53.87 -30.72 57.79
C MET A 1 -53.62 -30.50 56.31
N LEU A 2 -54.35 -29.58 55.65
CA LEU A 2 -54.08 -28.91 54.35
C LEU A 2 -55.40 -28.31 53.82
N PRO A 3 -55.86 -27.15 54.35
CA PRO A 3 -56.58 -26.24 53.46
C PRO A 3 -56.17 -24.76 53.59
N ARG A 4 -55.21 -24.42 54.46
CA ARG A 4 -54.82 -23.03 54.72
C ARG A 4 -53.87 -22.40 53.68
N VAL A 5 -53.21 -23.21 52.86
CA VAL A 5 -52.23 -22.70 51.86
C VAL A 5 -52.91 -22.06 50.65
N VAL A 6 -54.11 -22.51 50.29
CA VAL A 6 -54.82 -22.04 49.09
C VAL A 6 -55.39 -20.61 49.27
N ARG A 7 -55.70 -20.21 50.51
CA ARG A 7 -56.30 -18.90 50.81
C ARG A 7 -55.27 -17.76 50.86
N PHE A 8 -54.01 -18.06 51.20
CA PHE A 8 -52.88 -17.13 51.01
C PHE A 8 -52.58 -16.87 49.53
N PHE A 9 -53.02 -17.76 48.65
CA PHE A 9 -52.86 -17.62 47.21
C PHE A 9 -53.92 -16.72 46.58
N THR A 10 -55.06 -16.50 47.24
CA THR A 10 -56.22 -15.77 46.70
C THR A 10 -56.44 -14.37 47.29
N GLU A 11 -55.79 -14.02 48.41
CA GLU A 11 -55.82 -12.65 48.92
C GLU A 11 -54.69 -11.83 48.25
N SER A 12 -55.02 -10.67 47.67
CA SER A 12 -54.13 -9.74 46.92
C SER A 12 -53.73 -10.11 45.47
N TRP A 13 -54.56 -10.85 44.73
CA TRP A 13 -54.31 -11.15 43.30
C TRP A 13 -54.09 -9.90 42.43
N GLY A 14 -54.79 -8.80 42.73
CA GLY A 14 -54.62 -7.52 42.05
C GLY A 14 -53.22 -6.91 42.25
N LEU A 15 -52.63 -7.05 43.44
CA LEU A 15 -51.29 -6.53 43.73
C LEU A 15 -50.21 -7.33 42.98
N LYS A 16 -50.39 -8.65 42.88
CA LYS A 16 -49.48 -9.52 42.12
C LYS A 16 -49.53 -9.23 40.62
N LEU A 17 -50.72 -8.99 40.07
CA LEU A 17 -50.90 -8.59 38.66
C LEU A 17 -50.29 -7.22 38.38
N ALA A 18 -50.48 -6.25 39.27
CA ALA A 18 -49.87 -4.92 39.14
C ALA A 18 -48.34 -4.99 39.20
N ALA A 19 -47.78 -5.77 40.15
CA ALA A 19 -46.34 -5.99 40.24
C ALA A 19 -45.78 -6.70 38.99
N LEU A 20 -46.49 -7.68 38.44
CA LEU A 20 -46.11 -8.34 37.20
C LEU A 20 -46.13 -7.37 36.00
N ALA A 21 -47.18 -6.56 35.88
CA ALA A 21 -47.28 -5.56 34.83
C ALA A 21 -46.13 -4.53 34.92
N LEU A 22 -45.82 -4.05 36.12
CA LEU A 22 -44.69 -3.16 36.37
C LEU A 22 -43.35 -3.84 36.05
N ALA A 23 -43.17 -5.11 36.42
CA ALA A 23 -41.97 -5.88 36.11
C ALA A 23 -41.80 -6.05 34.58
N ILE A 24 -42.89 -6.32 33.84
CA ILE A 24 -42.86 -6.43 32.37
C ILE A 24 -42.54 -5.07 31.73
N LEU A 25 -43.14 -3.98 32.20
CA LEU A 25 -42.83 -2.63 31.71
C LEU A 25 -41.38 -2.24 31.99
N ALA A 26 -40.87 -2.52 33.20
CA ALA A 26 -39.48 -2.31 33.54
C ALA A 26 -38.54 -3.18 32.69
N TRP A 27 -38.90 -4.44 32.44
CA TRP A 27 -38.14 -5.34 31.57
C TRP A 27 -38.10 -4.85 30.13
N MET A 28 -39.23 -4.37 29.58
CA MET A 28 -39.27 -3.76 28.26
C MET A 28 -38.45 -2.46 28.19
N ALA A 29 -38.53 -1.60 29.20
CA ALA A 29 -37.76 -0.35 29.24
C ALA A 29 -36.24 -0.61 29.26
N VAL A 30 -35.78 -1.60 30.05
CA VAL A 30 -34.38 -2.01 30.09
C VAL A 30 -33.94 -2.61 28.74
N ARG A 31 -34.81 -3.41 28.10
CA ARG A 31 -34.49 -4.07 26.83
C ARG A 31 -34.54 -3.12 25.63
N ALA A 32 -35.40 -2.10 25.66
CA ALA A 32 -35.52 -1.08 24.62
C ALA A 32 -34.32 -0.12 24.57
N GLY A 33 -33.54 -0.02 25.65
CA GLY A 33 -32.36 0.83 25.73
C GLY A 33 -31.02 0.09 25.61
N ALA A 34 -31.01 -1.22 25.34
CA ALA A 34 -29.77 -1.96 25.16
C ALA A 34 -29.25 -1.75 23.73
N PRO A 35 -28.13 -1.04 23.53
CA PRO A 35 -27.55 -0.87 22.21
C PRO A 35 -27.12 -2.23 21.68
N GLU A 36 -27.48 -2.50 20.43
CA GLU A 36 -27.08 -3.71 19.76
C GLU A 36 -25.57 -3.68 19.51
N GLN A 37 -24.95 -4.86 19.55
CA GLN A 37 -23.54 -5.04 19.24
C GLN A 37 -23.44 -5.91 18.00
N ALA A 38 -22.69 -5.44 17.00
CA ALA A 38 -22.33 -6.23 15.84
C ALA A 38 -20.82 -6.46 15.83
N THR A 39 -20.42 -7.71 15.62
CA THR A 39 -19.01 -8.07 15.44
C THR A 39 -18.72 -8.25 13.96
N PHE A 40 -17.87 -7.38 13.43
CA PHE A 40 -17.34 -7.44 12.09
C PHE A 40 -16.07 -8.27 12.10
N ARG A 41 -16.13 -9.47 11.51
CA ARG A 41 -15.01 -10.41 11.49
C ARG A 41 -14.11 -10.17 10.29
N ASN A 42 -12.86 -10.59 10.42
CA ASN A 42 -11.86 -10.61 9.35
C ASN A 42 -11.64 -9.24 8.68
N ARG A 43 -11.54 -8.17 9.47
CA ARG A 43 -11.24 -6.84 8.93
C ARG A 43 -9.74 -6.73 8.67
N PRO A 44 -9.30 -6.43 7.43
CA PRO A 44 -7.89 -6.25 7.14
C PRO A 44 -7.38 -5.00 7.83
N VAL A 45 -6.12 -5.06 8.26
CA VAL A 45 -5.41 -3.92 8.85
C VAL A 45 -4.60 -3.25 7.76
N GLU A 46 -4.98 -2.04 7.39
CA GLU A 46 -4.27 -1.23 6.41
C GLU A 46 -3.22 -0.40 7.15
N VAL A 47 -1.94 -0.56 6.80
CA VAL A 47 -0.84 0.22 7.38
C VAL A 47 -0.53 1.39 6.45
N ASP A 48 -0.74 2.62 6.92
CA ASP A 48 -0.37 3.86 6.23
C ASP A 48 1.02 4.29 6.72
N LEU A 49 2.06 3.75 6.07
CA LEU A 49 3.46 4.08 6.38
C LEU A 49 3.88 5.35 5.63
N ARG A 50 4.30 6.36 6.38
CA ARG A 50 4.72 7.68 5.87
C ARG A 50 6.22 7.89 5.88
N ASP A 51 6.96 6.94 6.46
CA ASP A 51 8.41 6.97 6.54
C ASP A 51 9.02 6.48 5.20
N PRO A 52 9.76 7.33 4.46
CA PRO A 52 10.31 6.99 3.15
C PRO A 52 11.51 6.03 3.21
N ASP A 53 12.14 5.88 4.37
CA ASP A 53 13.35 5.06 4.56
C ASP A 53 13.00 3.60 4.91
N TRP A 54 11.70 3.28 5.03
CA TRP A 54 11.23 1.98 5.44
C TRP A 54 10.12 1.47 4.54
N ARG A 55 10.01 0.14 4.48
CA ARG A 55 8.91 -0.55 3.81
C ARG A 55 8.37 -1.63 4.73
N LEU A 56 7.05 -1.81 4.73
CA LEU A 56 6.44 -2.95 5.41
C LEU A 56 6.89 -4.25 4.73
N GLN A 57 7.48 -5.13 5.51
CA GLN A 57 7.96 -6.44 5.08
C GLN A 57 6.86 -7.48 5.33
N GLY A 58 6.13 -7.82 4.28
CA GLY A 58 5.03 -8.78 4.37
C GLY A 58 3.74 -8.21 4.95
N ASP A 59 2.83 -9.10 5.34
CA ASP A 59 1.54 -8.73 5.93
C ASP A 59 1.69 -8.49 7.45
N PRO A 60 0.85 -7.62 8.05
CA PRO A 60 0.79 -7.48 9.50
C PRO A 60 0.43 -8.80 10.17
N GLU A 61 0.99 -9.06 11.36
CA GLU A 61 0.70 -10.26 12.14
C GLU A 61 -0.12 -9.91 13.40
N PRO A 62 -1.41 -10.28 13.47
CA PRO A 62 -2.21 -10.96 12.44
C PRO A 62 -2.73 -10.01 11.36
N PRO A 63 -3.05 -10.55 10.15
CA PRO A 63 -3.46 -9.73 9.01
C PRO A 63 -4.89 -9.20 9.14
N VAL A 64 -5.68 -9.83 10.02
CA VAL A 64 -7.09 -9.54 10.21
C VAL A 64 -7.45 -9.41 11.68
N VAL A 65 -8.39 -8.51 11.94
CA VAL A 65 -8.88 -8.21 13.29
C VAL A 65 -10.41 -8.22 13.30
N ASN A 66 -10.97 -8.64 14.44
CA ASN A 66 -12.41 -8.57 14.69
C ASN A 66 -12.73 -7.24 15.38
N VAL A 67 -13.69 -6.51 14.85
CA VAL A 67 -14.13 -5.22 15.38
C VAL A 67 -15.54 -5.36 15.90
N THR A 68 -15.77 -5.11 17.19
CA THR A 68 -17.12 -5.05 17.76
C THR A 68 -17.55 -3.59 17.86
N VAL A 69 -18.68 -3.29 17.22
CA VAL A 69 -19.29 -1.95 17.22
C VAL A 69 -20.62 -2.02 17.96
N ARG A 70 -20.88 -1.01 18.78
CA ARG A 70 -22.12 -0.82 19.51
C ARG A 70 -22.86 0.37 18.96
N GLY A 71 -24.13 0.21 18.60
CA GLY A 71 -24.97 1.27 18.02
C GLY A 71 -26.44 0.87 17.91
N SER A 72 -27.23 1.71 17.25
CA SER A 72 -28.61 1.40 16.89
C SER A 72 -28.69 0.37 15.76
N THR A 73 -29.80 -0.36 15.66
CA THR A 73 -30.00 -1.38 14.62
C THR A 73 -29.81 -0.80 13.20
N ALA A 74 -30.28 0.43 12.95
CA ALA A 74 -30.13 1.09 11.66
C ALA A 74 -28.66 1.34 11.30
N GLU A 75 -27.88 1.88 12.25
CA GLU A 75 -26.44 2.11 12.07
C GLU A 75 -25.66 0.81 11.84
N LEU A 76 -25.97 -0.25 12.59
CA LEU A 76 -25.30 -1.56 12.43
C LEU A 76 -25.64 -2.21 11.09
N MET A 77 -26.87 -2.05 10.59
CA MET A 77 -27.25 -2.50 9.25
C MET A 77 -26.48 -1.75 8.16
N ASP A 78 -26.30 -0.44 8.33
CA ASP A 78 -25.53 0.36 7.37
C ASP A 78 -24.05 0.01 7.40
N LEU A 79 -23.47 -0.22 8.58
CA LEU A 79 -22.11 -0.74 8.72
C LEU A 79 -21.97 -2.17 8.17
N THR A 80 -23.03 -2.97 8.17
CA THR A 80 -23.01 -4.30 7.52
C THR A 80 -22.92 -4.16 6.00
N ARG A 81 -23.57 -3.15 5.41
CA ARG A 81 -23.45 -2.84 3.97
C ARG A 81 -22.13 -2.17 3.62
N SER A 82 -21.60 -1.35 4.52
CA SER A 82 -20.34 -0.61 4.35
C SER A 82 -19.48 -0.79 5.61
N PRO A 83 -18.64 -1.84 5.64
CA PRO A 83 -17.92 -2.22 6.85
C PRO A 83 -16.80 -1.24 7.21
N PRO A 84 -16.48 -1.09 8.50
CA PRO A 84 -15.44 -0.18 8.97
C PRO A 84 -14.04 -0.61 8.50
N ARG A 85 -13.15 0.34 8.24
CA ARG A 85 -11.75 0.08 7.86
C ARG A 85 -10.82 0.38 9.04
N ILE A 86 -9.71 -0.34 9.12
CA ILE A 86 -8.70 -0.11 10.15
C ILE A 86 -7.49 0.47 9.43
N VAL A 87 -7.17 1.73 9.70
CA VAL A 87 -6.00 2.41 9.12
C VAL A 87 -5.04 2.75 10.24
N MET A 88 -3.88 2.12 10.23
CA MET A 88 -2.80 2.36 11.19
C MET A 88 -1.79 3.36 10.59
N PRO A 89 -1.80 4.63 11.03
CA PRO A 89 -0.78 5.57 10.61
C PRO A 89 0.56 5.24 11.30
N VAL A 90 1.62 5.19 10.51
CA VAL A 90 2.99 5.00 10.97
C VAL A 90 3.84 6.15 10.42
N GLU A 91 4.09 7.15 11.26
CA GLU A 91 4.86 8.35 10.88
C GLU A 91 6.36 8.09 10.86
N GLN A 92 6.87 7.33 11.84
CA GLN A 92 8.29 7.01 12.00
C GLN A 92 8.43 5.57 12.46
N VAL A 93 9.45 4.89 11.95
CA VAL A 93 9.83 3.53 12.32
C VAL A 93 11.15 3.57 13.09
N ASN A 94 11.12 3.12 14.35
CA ASN A 94 12.32 3.08 15.19
C ASN A 94 13.09 1.76 15.03
N ASP A 95 12.35 0.66 14.92
CA ASP A 95 12.88 -0.70 14.90
C ASP A 95 12.31 -1.49 13.71
N SER A 96 13.11 -2.43 13.19
CA SER A 96 12.70 -3.34 12.11
C SER A 96 11.57 -4.28 12.50
N THR A 97 11.33 -4.48 13.80
CA THR A 97 10.18 -5.24 14.29
C THR A 97 9.52 -4.43 15.38
N GLU A 98 8.28 -4.02 15.13
CA GLU A 98 7.52 -3.22 16.08
C GLU A 98 6.24 -3.95 16.46
N VAL A 99 5.92 -3.92 17.76
CA VAL A 99 4.64 -4.41 18.27
C VAL A 99 3.82 -3.19 18.66
N ARG A 100 2.70 -2.99 17.96
CA ARG A 100 1.79 -1.87 18.22
C ARG A 100 0.44 -2.37 18.70
N VAL A 101 -0.12 -1.62 19.66
CA VAL A 101 -1.51 -1.79 20.07
C VAL A 101 -2.37 -0.85 19.23
N VAL A 102 -3.39 -1.39 18.57
CA VAL A 102 -4.37 -0.67 17.75
C VAL A 102 -5.40 -0.01 18.67
N PRO A 103 -5.37 1.31 18.86
CA PRO A 103 -6.45 2.00 19.55
C PRO A 103 -7.75 1.94 18.75
N LEU A 104 -8.88 1.92 19.46
CA LEU A 104 -10.21 1.83 18.86
C LEU A 104 -10.50 2.99 17.87
N GLN A 105 -9.84 4.14 18.05
CA GLN A 105 -9.99 5.35 17.23
C GLN A 105 -9.40 5.23 15.81
N TRP A 106 -8.55 4.24 15.54
CA TRP A 106 -8.01 3.98 14.21
C TRP A 106 -8.98 3.23 13.31
N VAL A 107 -10.10 2.77 13.87
CA VAL A 107 -11.22 2.24 13.09
C VAL A 107 -11.98 3.42 12.48
N GLN A 108 -11.87 3.55 11.17
CA GLN A 108 -12.56 4.56 10.41
C GLN A 108 -13.90 4.02 9.92
N PHE A 109 -14.95 4.77 10.22
CA PHE A 109 -16.26 4.52 9.63
C PHE A 109 -16.36 5.17 8.25
N PRO A 110 -17.06 4.54 7.29
CA PRO A 110 -17.26 5.14 5.98
C PRO A 110 -17.97 6.51 6.09
N PRO A 111 -17.54 7.51 5.32
CA PRO A 111 -18.22 8.80 5.27
C PRO A 111 -19.62 8.64 4.66
N GLY A 112 -20.58 9.47 5.11
CA GLY A 112 -21.95 9.49 4.58
C GLY A 112 -22.93 8.56 5.28
N LEU A 113 -22.51 7.87 6.34
CA LEU A 113 -23.41 7.11 7.22
C LEU A 113 -23.91 8.00 8.36
N SER A 114 -25.19 7.90 8.71
CA SER A 114 -25.80 8.60 9.84
C SER A 114 -25.42 7.93 11.17
N LEU A 115 -24.13 7.93 11.49
CA LEU A 115 -23.58 7.37 12.72
C LEU A 115 -23.60 8.45 13.80
N GLY A 116 -24.58 8.37 14.71
CA GLY A 116 -24.69 9.25 15.87
C GLY A 116 -24.20 8.58 17.15
N GLU A 117 -24.60 7.32 17.38
CA GLU A 117 -24.30 6.58 18.61
C GLU A 117 -23.32 5.42 18.40
N ALA A 118 -23.07 5.06 17.13
CA ALA A 118 -22.18 3.98 16.78
C ALA A 118 -20.74 4.24 17.26
N ARG A 119 -20.24 3.35 18.11
CA ARG A 119 -18.86 3.40 18.62
C ARG A 119 -18.23 2.02 18.64
N VAL A 120 -16.94 1.95 18.34
CA VAL A 120 -16.17 0.73 18.52
C VAL A 120 -16.00 0.49 20.01
N VAL A 121 -16.34 -0.72 20.47
CA VAL A 121 -16.23 -1.12 21.87
C VAL A 121 -15.10 -2.12 22.10
N GLU A 122 -14.72 -2.86 21.06
CA GLU A 122 -13.72 -3.91 21.19
C GLU A 122 -13.00 -4.16 19.86
N LEU A 123 -11.70 -4.43 19.97
CA LEU A 123 -10.86 -4.97 18.90
C LEU A 123 -10.20 -6.25 19.39
N ARG A 124 -10.24 -7.32 18.58
CA ARG A 124 -9.58 -8.59 18.89
C ARG A 124 -8.91 -9.21 17.67
N PRO A 125 -7.58 -9.44 17.71
CA PRO A 125 -6.64 -8.92 18.69
C PRO A 125 -6.40 -7.42 18.50
N ASP A 126 -6.05 -6.72 19.58
CA ASP A 126 -5.65 -5.31 19.55
C ASP A 126 -4.15 -5.15 19.32
N THR A 127 -3.37 -6.21 19.47
CA THR A 127 -1.90 -6.18 19.34
C THR A 127 -1.50 -6.74 17.99
N ILE A 128 -0.76 -5.95 17.22
CA ILE A 128 -0.28 -6.29 15.88
C ILE A 128 1.24 -6.15 15.86
N ARG A 129 1.90 -7.17 15.34
CA ARG A 129 3.33 -7.14 15.04
C ARG A 129 3.54 -6.77 13.59
N LEU A 130 4.46 -5.85 13.37
CA LEU A 130 4.85 -5.33 12.07
C LEU A 130 6.34 -5.59 11.89
N HIS A 131 6.68 -6.04 10.70
CA HIS A 131 8.05 -6.21 10.26
C HIS A 131 8.34 -5.16 9.20
N TYR A 132 9.44 -4.45 9.35
CA TYR A 132 9.87 -3.39 8.45
C TYR A 132 11.25 -3.71 7.91
N GLN A 133 11.43 -3.40 6.63
CA GLN A 133 12.70 -3.46 5.96
C GLN A 133 13.20 -2.05 5.69
N ARG A 134 14.43 -1.77 6.10
CA ARG A 134 15.09 -0.50 5.83
C ARG A 134 15.47 -0.42 4.35
N LEU A 135 15.17 0.72 3.74
CA LEU A 135 15.55 1.07 2.38
C LEU A 135 16.69 2.08 2.45
N ASP A 136 17.68 1.90 1.59
CA ASP A 136 18.69 2.93 1.31
C ASP A 136 18.38 3.56 -0.06
N VAL A 137 18.93 4.76 -0.27
CA VAL A 137 18.77 5.54 -1.50
C VAL A 137 20.13 5.68 -2.18
N ARG A 138 20.20 5.34 -3.46
CA ARG A 138 21.40 5.54 -4.30
C ARG A 138 21.01 6.16 -5.64
N THR A 139 21.85 7.06 -6.14
CA THR A 139 21.73 7.60 -7.49
C THR A 139 22.63 6.80 -8.43
N LEU A 140 22.04 6.16 -9.45
CA LEU A 140 22.76 5.32 -10.40
C LEU A 140 22.60 5.84 -11.84
N PRO A 141 23.64 5.74 -12.68
CA PRO A 141 23.56 6.12 -14.08
C PRO A 141 22.62 5.19 -14.85
N VAL A 142 21.93 5.74 -15.84
CA VAL A 142 21.06 4.94 -16.72
C VAL A 142 21.86 4.29 -17.85
N GLN A 143 21.52 3.05 -18.18
CA GLN A 143 22.13 2.32 -19.28
C GLN A 143 21.12 2.13 -20.41
N VAL A 144 21.37 2.82 -21.52
CA VAL A 144 20.56 2.72 -22.73
C VAL A 144 20.89 1.41 -23.45
N ARG A 145 19.87 0.60 -23.70
CA ARG A 145 19.95 -0.59 -24.56
C ARG A 145 19.25 -0.27 -25.88
N THR A 146 19.86 -0.64 -26.98
CA THR A 146 19.30 -0.45 -28.32
C THR A 146 19.03 -1.79 -28.97
N ARG A 147 17.99 -1.88 -29.79
CA ARG A 147 17.64 -3.08 -30.56
C ARG A 147 17.49 -2.73 -32.03
N GLY A 148 17.97 -3.62 -32.89
CA GLY A 148 17.98 -3.40 -34.34
C GLY A 148 19.08 -2.45 -34.79
N ASP A 149 19.18 -2.29 -36.11
CA ASP A 149 20.15 -1.42 -36.76
C ASP A 149 19.44 -0.20 -37.38
N LEU A 150 20.18 0.89 -37.57
CA LEU A 150 19.67 2.03 -38.32
C LEU A 150 19.58 1.68 -39.82
N PRO A 151 18.71 2.36 -40.58
CA PRO A 151 18.70 2.26 -42.04
C PRO A 151 20.06 2.58 -42.67
N ASP A 152 20.35 1.97 -43.82
CA ASP A 152 21.61 2.13 -44.54
C ASP A 152 22.01 3.61 -44.74
N GLY A 153 23.30 3.89 -44.56
CA GLY A 153 23.87 5.24 -44.71
C GLY A 153 23.72 6.15 -43.47
N LEU A 154 23.11 5.66 -42.38
CA LEU A 154 22.97 6.38 -41.12
C LEU A 154 23.76 5.72 -40.00
N SER A 155 24.30 6.53 -39.10
CA SER A 155 25.03 6.10 -37.91
C SER A 155 24.52 6.86 -36.67
N LEU A 156 24.54 6.19 -35.51
CA LEU A 156 24.15 6.80 -34.25
C LEU A 156 25.35 7.55 -33.66
N ALA A 157 25.20 8.86 -33.43
CA ALA A 157 26.23 9.64 -32.77
C ALA A 157 26.41 9.17 -31.31
N ARG A 158 27.66 9.02 -30.90
CA ARG A 158 28.04 8.69 -29.53
C ARG A 158 28.63 9.94 -28.84
N PRO A 159 28.41 10.15 -27.53
CA PRO A 159 27.58 9.35 -26.62
C PRO A 159 26.07 9.56 -26.83
N ILE A 160 25.26 8.59 -26.39
CA ILE A 160 23.80 8.75 -26.33
C ILE A 160 23.47 9.60 -25.12
N ASN A 161 22.73 10.68 -25.31
CA ASN A 161 22.33 11.57 -24.22
C ASN A 161 21.00 11.10 -23.62
N THR A 162 20.92 11.12 -22.30
CA THR A 162 19.70 10.81 -21.54
C THR A 162 19.33 11.96 -20.62
N ASN A 163 18.04 12.19 -20.43
CA ASN A 163 17.53 13.20 -19.52
C ASN A 163 16.37 12.63 -18.67
N PRO A 164 16.59 12.38 -17.36
CA PRO A 164 17.85 12.54 -16.63
C PRO A 164 18.91 11.48 -16.97
N GLY A 165 20.19 11.80 -16.76
CA GLY A 165 21.33 10.89 -17.00
C GLY A 165 21.58 9.87 -15.89
N ALA A 166 20.97 10.10 -14.73
CA ALA A 166 21.00 9.22 -13.57
C ALA A 166 19.62 9.26 -12.91
N VAL A 167 19.26 8.17 -12.23
CA VAL A 167 17.96 8.01 -11.56
C VAL A 167 18.18 7.64 -10.11
N GLU A 168 17.21 8.00 -9.27
CA GLU A 168 17.21 7.61 -7.87
C GLU A 168 16.64 6.20 -7.74
N VAL A 169 17.36 5.37 -6.98
CA VAL A 169 17.08 3.96 -6.79
C VAL A 169 16.98 3.71 -5.29
N ARG A 170 15.86 3.16 -4.85
CA ARG A 170 15.54 2.88 -3.45
C ARG A 170 15.29 1.40 -3.25
N GLY A 171 15.97 0.80 -2.28
CA GLY A 171 15.85 -0.63 -2.06
C GLY A 171 16.63 -1.11 -0.84
N PRO A 172 16.53 -2.41 -0.51
CA PRO A 172 17.35 -3.01 0.54
C PRO A 172 18.85 -2.80 0.26
N PRO A 173 19.69 -2.53 1.28
CA PRO A 173 21.11 -2.27 1.08
C PRO A 173 21.82 -3.37 0.27
N ASP A 174 21.50 -4.63 0.55
CA ASP A 174 22.06 -5.80 -0.14
C ASP A 174 21.70 -5.84 -1.63
N ALA A 175 20.47 -5.42 -1.98
CA ALA A 175 20.04 -5.36 -3.37
C ALA A 175 20.74 -4.22 -4.12
N LEU A 176 21.00 -3.11 -3.45
CA LEU A 176 21.67 -1.94 -4.03
C LEU A 176 23.17 -2.12 -4.22
N LEU A 177 23.85 -2.96 -3.42
CA LEU A 177 25.30 -3.17 -3.52
C LEU A 177 25.72 -3.83 -4.85
N GLY A 178 24.83 -4.64 -5.46
CA GLY A 178 25.09 -5.29 -6.74
C GLY A 178 24.72 -4.47 -7.98
N LEU A 179 24.20 -3.25 -7.80
CA LEU A 179 23.70 -2.40 -8.87
C LEU A 179 24.67 -1.25 -9.18
N ASP A 180 25.28 -1.29 -10.37
CA ASP A 180 26.15 -0.24 -10.89
C ASP A 180 25.43 0.71 -11.86
N SER A 181 24.42 0.20 -12.57
CA SER A 181 23.64 0.94 -13.56
C SER A 181 22.19 0.49 -13.58
N VAL A 182 21.31 1.37 -14.07
CA VAL A 182 19.88 1.07 -14.26
C VAL A 182 19.59 0.82 -15.73
N PRO A 183 19.27 -0.41 -16.14
CA PRO A 183 18.94 -0.71 -17.53
C PRO A 183 17.59 -0.10 -17.92
N LEU A 184 17.56 0.54 -19.08
CA LEU A 184 16.32 0.97 -19.73
C LEU A 184 15.80 -0.14 -20.66
N MET A 185 14.50 -0.11 -20.91
CA MET A 185 13.85 -0.91 -21.95
C MET A 185 14.53 -0.66 -23.32
N PRO A 186 14.78 -1.71 -24.12
CA PRO A 186 15.47 -1.55 -25.39
C PRO A 186 14.73 -0.60 -26.34
N VAL A 187 15.42 0.42 -26.84
CA VAL A 187 14.89 1.33 -27.85
C VAL A 187 15.14 0.76 -29.24
N ASP A 188 14.09 0.62 -30.05
CA ASP A 188 14.17 0.14 -31.43
C ASP A 188 14.69 1.24 -32.37
N LEU A 189 15.75 0.92 -33.12
CA LEU A 189 16.42 1.84 -34.04
C LEU A 189 15.95 1.71 -35.49
N SER A 190 15.24 0.63 -35.84
CA SER A 190 14.92 0.25 -37.24
C SER A 190 14.06 1.28 -37.99
N GLY A 191 13.29 2.10 -37.27
CA GLY A 191 12.45 3.17 -37.83
C GLY A 191 13.07 4.57 -37.81
N LEU A 192 14.26 4.75 -37.23
CA LEU A 192 14.82 6.08 -36.97
C LEU A 192 15.57 6.63 -38.18
N ARG A 193 15.08 7.76 -38.70
CA ARG A 193 15.67 8.47 -39.86
C ARG A 193 16.24 9.84 -39.52
N ALA A 194 15.93 10.37 -38.34
CA ALA A 194 16.34 11.68 -37.89
C ALA A 194 16.58 11.67 -36.37
N THR A 195 17.21 12.73 -35.86
CA THR A 195 17.39 12.93 -34.42
C THR A 195 16.04 13.01 -33.73
N THR A 196 15.79 12.16 -32.74
CA THR A 196 14.52 12.12 -32.01
C THR A 196 14.73 11.86 -30.53
N ASN A 197 13.73 12.24 -29.74
CA ASN A 197 13.66 11.93 -28.31
C ASN A 197 12.68 10.78 -28.12
N VAL A 198 13.15 9.68 -27.53
CA VAL A 198 12.33 8.51 -27.24
C VAL A 198 12.20 8.35 -25.73
N PRO A 199 10.99 8.34 -25.17
CA PRO A 199 10.81 7.96 -23.77
C PRO A 199 11.09 6.46 -23.63
N ALA A 200 12.03 6.11 -22.76
CA ALA A 200 12.34 4.73 -22.43
C ALA A 200 12.02 4.48 -20.95
N ALA A 201 11.21 3.44 -20.69
CA ALA A 201 10.90 3.01 -19.35
C ALA A 201 12.08 2.26 -18.72
N VAL A 202 12.22 2.35 -17.41
CA VAL A 202 13.17 1.54 -16.63
C VAL A 202 12.76 0.07 -16.65
N ASP A 203 13.73 -0.83 -16.81
CA ASP A 203 13.49 -2.28 -16.75
C ASP A 203 13.42 -2.73 -15.28
N SER A 204 12.23 -2.58 -14.67
CA SER A 204 11.98 -2.96 -13.28
C SER A 204 12.10 -4.47 -13.04
N ALA A 205 11.87 -5.30 -14.07
CA ALA A 205 12.00 -6.75 -13.94
C ALA A 205 13.46 -7.17 -13.70
N ALA A 206 14.42 -6.43 -14.25
CA ALA A 206 15.85 -6.66 -14.04
C ALA A 206 16.33 -6.23 -12.63
N LEU A 207 15.55 -5.44 -11.90
CA LEU A 207 15.98 -4.77 -10.66
C LEU A 207 15.41 -5.40 -9.38
N GLY A 208 14.49 -6.36 -9.48
CA GLY A 208 13.94 -7.06 -8.32
C GLY A 208 13.11 -6.17 -7.41
N ASP A 209 13.37 -6.20 -6.10
CA ASP A 209 12.59 -5.48 -5.07
C ASP A 209 13.03 -4.02 -4.86
N VAL A 210 13.39 -3.36 -5.96
CA VAL A 210 13.98 -2.02 -5.96
C VAL A 210 13.03 -1.05 -6.66
N LEU A 211 12.79 0.09 -6.03
CA LEU A 211 12.01 1.19 -6.57
C LEU A 211 12.94 2.16 -7.32
N VAL A 212 12.51 2.63 -8.48
CA VAL A 212 13.24 3.61 -9.29
C VAL A 212 12.36 4.80 -9.60
N GLU A 213 12.90 6.00 -9.40
CA GLU A 213 12.26 7.26 -9.74
C GLU A 213 13.25 8.19 -10.47
N PRO A 214 12.86 8.79 -11.61
CA PRO A 214 11.64 8.54 -12.39
C PRO A 214 11.64 7.16 -13.10
N ARG A 215 10.45 6.63 -13.38
CA ARG A 215 10.28 5.35 -14.12
C ARG A 215 10.48 5.48 -15.63
N GLU A 216 10.52 6.70 -16.14
CA GLU A 216 10.71 7.00 -17.56
C GLU A 216 11.84 8.01 -17.71
N VAL A 217 12.68 7.79 -18.72
CA VAL A 217 13.82 8.63 -19.04
C VAL A 217 13.81 8.94 -20.52
N ASN A 218 14.02 10.21 -20.86
CA ASN A 218 14.08 10.62 -22.26
C ASN A 218 15.46 10.30 -22.84
N VAL A 219 15.49 9.47 -23.87
CA VAL A 219 16.71 9.11 -24.60
C VAL A 219 16.77 9.95 -25.87
N ILE A 220 17.83 10.75 -26.01
CA ILE A 220 18.06 11.61 -27.18
C ILE A 220 18.97 10.86 -28.14
N LEU A 221 18.38 10.35 -29.22
CA LEU A 221 19.08 9.59 -30.24
C LEU A 221 19.43 10.51 -31.40
N ARG A 222 20.71 10.89 -31.51
CA ARG A 222 21.19 11.74 -32.60
C ARG A 222 21.69 10.87 -33.75
N VAL A 223 21.04 10.99 -34.90
CA VAL A 223 21.38 10.26 -36.12
C VAL A 223 22.21 11.17 -37.03
N VAL A 224 23.34 10.68 -37.51
CA VAL A 224 24.25 11.37 -38.44
C VAL A 224 24.50 10.51 -39.68
N PRO A 225 24.81 11.09 -40.86
CA PRO A 225 25.25 10.31 -42.00
C PRO A 225 26.50 9.50 -41.66
N ALA A 226 26.57 8.23 -42.09
CA ALA A 226 27.64 7.30 -41.75
C ALA A 226 29.05 7.83 -42.10
N ASP A 227 29.15 8.63 -43.17
CA ASP A 227 30.40 9.23 -43.65
C ASP A 227 30.95 10.36 -42.74
N SER A 228 30.22 10.73 -41.68
CA SER A 228 30.54 11.88 -40.81
C SER A 228 31.22 11.50 -39.49
N GLN A 229 31.50 10.22 -39.23
CA GLN A 229 32.24 9.84 -38.03
C GLN A 229 33.68 10.39 -38.12
N PRO A 230 34.15 11.20 -37.15
CA PRO A 230 35.54 11.60 -37.10
C PRO A 230 36.35 10.31 -36.95
N GLY A 231 37.04 9.93 -38.02
CA GLY A 231 37.85 8.72 -38.05
C GLY A 231 38.84 8.72 -36.90
N LEU A 232 38.91 7.59 -36.21
CA LEU A 232 40.21 7.10 -35.74
C LEU A 232 41.16 7.20 -36.92
N GLY A 233 42.12 8.13 -36.83
CA GLY A 233 43.12 8.31 -37.87
C GLY A 233 43.80 6.98 -38.13
N SER A 234 43.54 6.40 -39.30
CA SER A 234 44.43 5.41 -39.89
C SER A 234 45.72 6.15 -40.21
N ASP A 235 46.66 6.05 -39.27
CA ASP A 235 48.04 6.45 -39.39
C ASP A 235 48.64 5.76 -40.63
N SER A 236 48.64 6.48 -41.73
CA SER A 236 49.27 6.10 -42.98
C SER A 236 50.77 6.18 -42.78
N ALA A 237 51.37 5.05 -42.41
CA ALA A 237 52.82 4.87 -42.45
C ALA A 237 53.32 4.97 -43.91
N PRO A 238 54.33 5.82 -44.20
CA PRO A 238 54.91 5.88 -45.53
C PRO A 238 55.90 4.72 -45.74
N SER A 239 55.78 4.06 -46.89
CA SER A 239 56.75 3.07 -47.39
C SER A 239 58.14 3.70 -47.56
N PRO A 240 59.24 3.01 -47.20
CA PRO A 240 60.58 3.49 -47.51
C PRO A 240 60.94 3.21 -48.98
N PRO A 241 61.74 4.08 -49.63
CA PRO A 241 62.22 3.84 -50.99
C PRO A 241 63.41 2.87 -51.00
N SER A 242 63.38 2.04 -52.05
CA SER A 242 64.42 1.27 -52.76
C SER A 242 65.75 0.93 -52.07
#